data_AF-A0A1G1FP50-F1
#
_entry.id   AF-A0A1G1FP50-F1
#
_cell.length_a   1.000
_cell.length_b   1.000
_cell.length_c   1.000
_cell.angle_alpha   90.00
_cell.angle_beta   90.00
_cell.angle_gamma   90.00
#
_symmetry.space_group_name_H-M   'P 1'
#
loop_
_entity.id
_entity.type
_entity.pdbx_description
1 polymer ?
#
loop_
_entity_poly.entity_id
_entity_poly.type
_entity_poly.pdbx_seq_one_letter_code
_entity_poly.pdbx_strand_id
1 'polypeptide(L)'
;MYNLISKIFDKLERGLSPRDKAILVSLMLIISVLGIVLAVRYYNYIQKNPEFCNSCHLMEEAYTAWKLSGHRNMVCQQCHQLGMIEQNRLLVKFVFTTNRKTPEPHGNETPWKTCTTCHWDEAAQGSLTVNKSTGHARHVFMEKLHCKDCHDRKVHSFRPEKEACLRCHKDWQIHGVGMEEISCLRCHPFSPRKQEAFIPDRERCLSCHRKSSKTGFPDRVPMARLNCYECHKPHARIKPSDDDCLRCHTREVLLLKPVHRSTRHCAACHVPHRWISASR
;
A
#
# COMPACT_ATOMS: atom_id res chain seq x y z
N MET A 1 26.51 -29.32 -49.69
CA MET A 1 25.13 -29.58 -49.20
C MET A 1 24.40 -30.63 -50.05
N TYR A 2 24.40 -30.51 -51.39
CA TYR A 2 23.73 -31.45 -52.32
C TYR A 2 24.19 -32.92 -52.21
N ASN A 3 25.50 -33.17 -52.15
CA ASN A 3 26.07 -34.53 -52.00
C ASN A 3 25.79 -35.21 -50.67
N LEU A 4 25.45 -34.44 -49.63
CA LEU A 4 25.12 -34.99 -48.31
C LEU A 4 23.66 -35.44 -48.29
N ILE A 5 22.79 -34.64 -48.90
CA ILE A 5 21.35 -34.90 -49.00
C ILE A 5 21.09 -36.10 -49.91
N SER A 6 21.78 -36.22 -51.05
CA SER A 6 21.62 -37.38 -51.96
C SER A 6 22.03 -38.70 -51.32
N LYS A 7 23.14 -38.73 -50.56
CA LYS A 7 23.58 -39.92 -49.81
C LYS A 7 22.62 -40.35 -48.70
N ILE A 8 21.89 -39.40 -48.12
CA ILE A 8 20.86 -39.68 -47.10
C ILE A 8 19.63 -40.31 -47.76
N PHE A 9 19.19 -39.78 -48.90
CA PHE A 9 18.08 -40.35 -49.70
C PHE A 9 18.39 -41.78 -50.17
N ASP A 10 19.59 -42.02 -50.71
CA ASP A 10 20.05 -43.34 -51.16
C ASP A 10 20.10 -44.41 -50.05
N LYS A 11 20.34 -43.99 -48.80
CA LYS A 11 20.34 -44.85 -47.60
C LYS A 11 18.93 -45.14 -47.08
N LEU A 12 18.00 -44.21 -47.26
CA LEU A 12 16.59 -44.37 -46.91
C LEU A 12 15.89 -45.35 -47.87
N GLU A 13 16.22 -45.30 -49.16
CA GLU A 13 15.65 -46.15 -50.21
C GLU A 13 16.12 -47.62 -50.13
N ARG A 14 17.36 -47.86 -49.66
CA ARG A 14 17.96 -49.21 -49.56
C ARG A 14 17.71 -49.94 -48.22
N GLY A 15 16.95 -49.33 -47.32
CA GLY A 15 16.71 -49.84 -45.98
C GLY A 15 17.87 -49.53 -45.01
N LEU A 16 17.55 -48.83 -43.92
CA LEU A 16 18.53 -48.42 -42.92
C LEU A 16 19.12 -49.63 -42.18
N SER A 17 20.46 -49.70 -42.09
CA SER A 17 21.14 -50.71 -41.27
C SER A 17 20.76 -50.55 -39.77
N PRO A 18 20.84 -51.60 -38.94
CA PRO A 18 20.56 -51.49 -37.50
C PRO A 18 21.37 -50.39 -36.79
N ARG A 19 22.62 -50.17 -37.24
CA ARG A 19 23.49 -49.08 -36.73
C ARG A 19 22.97 -47.70 -37.13
N ASP A 20 22.56 -47.52 -38.38
CA ASP A 20 21.99 -46.24 -38.86
C ASP A 20 20.65 -45.93 -38.17
N LYS A 21 19.81 -46.95 -37.90
CA LYS A 21 18.58 -46.80 -37.11
C LYS A 21 18.87 -46.35 -35.68
N ALA A 22 19.87 -46.96 -35.02
CA ALA A 22 20.27 -46.57 -33.67
C ALA A 22 20.82 -45.13 -33.60
N ILE A 23 21.59 -44.71 -34.61
CA ILE A 23 22.09 -43.32 -34.73
C ILE A 23 20.93 -42.34 -34.91
N LEU A 24 19.97 -42.65 -35.80
CA LEU A 24 18.78 -41.81 -36.03
C LEU A 24 17.93 -41.66 -34.77
N VAL A 25 17.63 -42.77 -34.08
CA VAL A 25 16.87 -42.75 -32.82
C VAL A 25 17.62 -41.94 -31.75
N SER A 26 18.94 -42.12 -31.64
CA SER A 26 19.77 -41.34 -30.70
C SER A 26 19.76 -39.85 -31.02
N LEU A 27 19.86 -39.47 -32.30
CA LEU A 27 19.78 -38.07 -32.74
C LEU A 27 18.40 -37.47 -32.48
N MET A 28 17.32 -38.20 -32.78
CA MET A 28 15.96 -37.75 -32.48
C MET A 28 15.77 -37.55 -30.97
N LEU A 29 16.31 -38.44 -30.15
CA LEU A 29 16.24 -38.35 -28.71
C LEU A 29 17.03 -37.14 -28.18
N ILE A 30 18.25 -36.91 -28.70
CA ILE A 30 19.06 -35.71 -28.38
C ILE A 30 18.31 -34.42 -28.78
N ILE A 31 17.75 -34.36 -29.98
CA ILE A 31 17.00 -33.19 -30.46
C ILE A 31 15.76 -32.97 -29.59
N SER A 32 15.05 -34.03 -29.24
CA SER A 32 13.86 -33.95 -28.39
C SER A 32 14.20 -33.44 -26.99
N VAL A 33 15.26 -33.99 -26.37
CA VAL A 33 15.75 -33.55 -25.06
C VAL A 33 16.21 -32.09 -25.12
N LEU A 34 16.98 -31.71 -26.14
CA LEU A 34 17.41 -30.32 -26.34
C LEU A 34 16.21 -29.38 -26.52
N GLY A 35 15.23 -29.79 -27.32
CA GLY A 35 13.98 -29.05 -27.52
C GLY A 35 13.22 -28.82 -26.22
N ILE A 36 13.08 -29.86 -25.39
CA ILE A 36 12.44 -29.76 -24.07
C ILE A 36 13.23 -28.81 -23.16
N VAL A 37 14.55 -28.93 -23.09
CA VAL A 37 15.40 -28.07 -22.26
C VAL A 37 15.27 -26.60 -22.67
N LEU A 38 15.28 -26.32 -23.98
CA LEU A 38 15.09 -24.96 -24.50
C LEU A 38 13.68 -24.43 -24.21
N ALA A 39 12.64 -25.25 -24.42
CA ALA A 39 11.27 -24.87 -24.12
C ALA A 39 11.07 -24.54 -22.64
N VAL A 40 11.61 -25.37 -21.73
CA VAL A 40 11.54 -25.13 -20.28
C VAL A 40 12.30 -23.86 -19.89
N ARG A 41 13.50 -23.64 -20.44
CA ARG A 41 14.25 -22.39 -20.19
C ARG A 41 13.49 -21.17 -20.66
N TYR A 42 12.94 -21.22 -21.88
CA TYR A 42 12.17 -20.12 -22.45
C TYR A 42 10.90 -19.83 -21.66
N TYR A 43 10.17 -20.88 -21.28
CA TYR A 43 8.99 -20.78 -20.42
C TYR A 43 9.32 -20.13 -19.06
N ASN A 44 10.40 -20.56 -18.41
CA ASN A 44 10.82 -19.97 -17.14
C ASN A 44 11.25 -18.51 -17.30
N TYR A 45 11.93 -18.14 -18.40
CA TYR A 45 12.28 -16.75 -18.67
C TYR A 45 11.04 -15.86 -18.85
N ILE A 46 10.05 -16.32 -19.61
CA ILE A 46 8.82 -15.55 -19.86
C ILE A 46 7.93 -15.45 -18.61
N GLN A 47 7.83 -16.53 -17.83
CA GLN A 47 6.81 -16.62 -16.78
C GLN A 47 7.33 -16.33 -15.37
N LYS A 48 8.65 -16.46 -15.14
CA LYS A 48 9.24 -16.42 -13.80
C LYS A 48 10.45 -15.48 -13.69
N ASN A 49 10.75 -14.70 -14.71
CA ASN A 49 11.84 -13.74 -14.68
C ASN A 49 11.30 -12.31 -14.96
N PRO A 50 11.49 -11.35 -14.03
CA PRO A 50 11.05 -9.97 -14.25
C PRO A 50 11.83 -9.25 -15.37
N GLU A 51 13.03 -9.74 -15.74
CA GLU A 51 13.81 -9.19 -16.84
C GLU A 51 13.11 -9.32 -18.20
N PHE A 52 12.29 -10.36 -18.39
CA PHE A 52 11.49 -10.49 -19.61
C PHE A 52 10.55 -9.29 -19.78
N CYS A 53 9.85 -8.89 -18.71
CA CYS A 53 9.00 -7.72 -18.74
C CYS A 53 9.81 -6.43 -18.94
N ASN A 54 10.97 -6.30 -18.31
CA ASN A 54 11.86 -5.14 -18.50
C ASN A 54 12.48 -5.07 -19.90
N SER A 55 12.51 -6.17 -20.66
CA SER A 55 12.96 -6.17 -22.05
C SER A 55 12.01 -5.41 -22.99
N CYS A 56 10.78 -5.14 -22.55
CA CYS A 56 9.85 -4.28 -23.28
C CYS A 56 10.16 -2.80 -23.02
N HIS A 57 10.23 -2.01 -24.10
CA HIS A 57 10.62 -0.60 -24.10
C HIS A 57 9.73 0.38 -23.28
N LEU A 58 8.58 -0.07 -22.75
CA LEU A 58 7.68 0.74 -21.91
C LEU A 58 7.78 0.43 -20.42
N MET A 59 8.62 -0.54 -20.03
CA MET A 59 8.59 -1.09 -18.68
C MET A 59 9.63 -0.50 -17.73
N GLU A 60 10.53 0.37 -18.19
CA GLU A 60 11.65 0.87 -17.36
C GLU A 60 11.20 1.63 -16.10
N GLU A 61 10.23 2.56 -16.23
CA GLU A 61 9.67 3.29 -15.07
C GLU A 61 8.99 2.32 -14.09
N ALA A 62 8.15 1.42 -14.61
CA ALA A 62 7.43 0.44 -13.81
C ALA A 62 8.38 -0.55 -13.10
N TYR A 63 9.43 -1.00 -13.80
CA TYR A 63 10.45 -1.89 -13.27
C TYR A 63 11.27 -1.21 -12.17
N THR A 64 11.65 0.06 -12.38
CA THR A 64 12.35 0.86 -11.37
C THR A 64 11.49 1.04 -10.12
N ALA A 65 10.22 1.39 -10.28
CA ALA A 65 9.29 1.52 -9.16
C ALA A 65 9.10 0.17 -8.42
N TRP A 66 8.94 -0.93 -9.14
CA TRP A 66 8.87 -2.29 -8.56
C TRP A 66 10.13 -2.63 -7.75
N LYS A 67 11.33 -2.35 -8.30
CA LYS A 67 12.62 -2.62 -7.64
C LYS A 67 12.79 -1.83 -6.33
N LEU A 68 12.23 -0.62 -6.27
CA LEU A 68 12.21 0.24 -5.07
C LEU A 68 11.08 -0.12 -4.09
N SER A 69 10.10 -0.90 -4.52
CA SER A 69 8.93 -1.26 -3.71
C SER A 69 9.23 -2.36 -2.68
N GLY A 70 8.26 -2.59 -1.78
CA GLY A 70 8.28 -3.74 -0.87
C GLY A 70 8.10 -5.10 -1.56
N HIS A 71 7.67 -5.12 -2.83
CA HIS A 71 7.42 -6.33 -3.62
C HIS A 71 8.55 -6.68 -4.60
N ARG A 72 9.73 -6.07 -4.48
CA ARG A 72 10.90 -6.31 -5.36
C ARG A 72 11.39 -7.77 -5.45
N ASN A 73 10.94 -8.63 -4.55
CA ASN A 73 11.27 -10.07 -4.55
C ASN A 73 10.16 -10.92 -5.21
N MET A 74 9.07 -10.30 -5.65
CA MET A 74 7.96 -10.94 -6.35
C MET A 74 8.14 -10.80 -7.86
N VAL A 75 7.83 -11.86 -8.60
CA VAL A 75 7.87 -11.81 -10.06
C VAL A 75 6.63 -11.09 -10.58
N CYS A 76 6.76 -10.27 -11.63
CA CYS A 76 5.68 -9.43 -12.18
C CYS A 76 4.38 -10.21 -12.42
N GLN A 77 4.51 -11.43 -12.94
CA GLN A 77 3.45 -12.35 -13.35
C GLN A 77 2.63 -12.90 -12.17
N GLN A 78 3.15 -12.80 -10.93
CA GLN A 78 2.37 -13.13 -9.74
C GLN A 78 1.20 -12.16 -9.55
N CYS A 79 1.36 -10.92 -10.00
CA CYS A 79 0.31 -9.88 -10.01
C CYS A 79 -0.31 -9.71 -11.40
N HIS A 80 0.52 -9.64 -12.45
CA HIS A 80 0.11 -9.53 -13.86
C HIS A 80 -0.14 -10.90 -14.47
N GLN A 81 -1.21 -11.56 -14.03
CA GLN A 81 -1.61 -12.84 -14.60
C GLN A 81 -2.23 -12.60 -15.98
N LEU A 82 -1.59 -13.17 -17.00
CA LEU A 82 -2.02 -13.12 -18.39
C LEU A 82 -2.37 -14.53 -18.84
N GLY A 83 -3.53 -14.68 -19.50
CA GLY A 83 -3.84 -15.92 -20.19
C GLY A 83 -2.98 -16.09 -21.45
N MET A 84 -2.79 -17.33 -21.92
CA MET A 84 -1.99 -17.62 -23.12
C MET A 84 -2.39 -16.79 -24.35
N ILE A 85 -3.69 -16.57 -24.54
CA ILE A 85 -4.23 -15.77 -25.66
C ILE A 85 -3.81 -14.30 -25.53
N GLU A 86 -3.88 -13.74 -24.32
CA GLU A 86 -3.51 -12.35 -24.03
C GLU A 86 -2.00 -12.14 -24.20
N GLN A 87 -1.19 -13.08 -23.71
CA GLN A 87 0.26 -13.09 -23.92
C GLN A 87 0.63 -13.08 -25.41
N ASN A 88 0.02 -13.96 -26.21
CA ASN A 88 0.27 -14.02 -27.65
C ASN A 88 -0.19 -12.75 -28.37
N ARG A 89 -1.32 -12.16 -27.96
CA ARG A 89 -1.79 -10.88 -28.51
C ARG A 89 -0.81 -9.75 -28.22
N LEU A 90 -0.28 -9.67 -27.01
CA LEU A 90 0.75 -8.68 -26.65
C LEU A 90 2.02 -8.86 -27.47
N LEU A 91 2.47 -10.11 -27.67
CA LEU A 91 3.64 -10.42 -28.48
C LEU A 91 3.45 -9.98 -29.93
N VAL A 92 2.32 -10.34 -30.55
CA VAL A 92 1.98 -9.92 -31.92
C VAL A 92 1.99 -8.39 -32.01
N LYS A 93 1.34 -7.70 -31.07
CA LYS A 93 1.34 -6.24 -31.06
C LYS A 93 2.73 -5.64 -30.87
N PHE A 94 3.56 -6.20 -30.01
CA PHE A 94 4.94 -5.75 -29.82
C PHE A 94 5.76 -5.84 -31.12
N VAL A 95 5.60 -6.93 -31.88
CA VAL A 95 6.31 -7.14 -33.15
C VAL A 95 5.80 -6.23 -34.26
N PHE A 96 4.48 -6.07 -34.39
CA PHE A 96 3.87 -5.38 -35.53
C PHE A 96 3.49 -3.91 -35.29
N THR A 97 3.53 -3.40 -34.06
CA THR A 97 3.14 -2.00 -33.77
C THR A 97 4.36 -1.08 -33.70
N THR A 98 4.36 -0.06 -34.56
CA THR A 98 5.40 0.99 -34.61
C THR A 98 5.08 2.18 -33.68
N ASN A 99 3.80 2.46 -33.41
CA ASN A 99 3.40 3.50 -32.47
C ASN A 99 3.39 2.96 -31.03
N ARG A 100 4.37 3.40 -30.26
CA ARG A 100 4.85 2.75 -29.04
C ARG A 100 4.68 3.61 -27.78
N LYS A 101 3.83 4.65 -27.82
CA LYS A 101 3.76 5.67 -26.77
C LYS A 101 2.82 5.33 -25.61
N THR A 102 1.84 4.44 -25.83
CA THR A 102 0.82 4.11 -24.83
C THR A 102 0.93 2.63 -24.44
N PRO A 103 1.09 2.31 -23.15
CA PRO A 103 1.02 0.93 -22.68
C PRO A 103 -0.35 0.33 -23.00
N GLU A 104 -0.37 -0.86 -23.59
CA GLU A 104 -1.61 -1.63 -23.70
C GLU A 104 -2.06 -2.03 -22.30
N PRO A 105 -3.32 -1.84 -21.89
CA PRO A 105 -3.82 -2.43 -20.67
C PRO A 105 -3.73 -3.96 -20.75
N HIS A 106 -3.01 -4.58 -19.82
CA HIS A 106 -2.87 -6.04 -19.77
C HIS A 106 -2.57 -6.51 -18.35
N GLY A 107 -2.93 -7.77 -18.08
CA GLY A 107 -2.86 -8.33 -16.75
C GLY A 107 -4.14 -7.94 -16.02
N ASN A 108 -5.08 -8.87 -16.05
CA ASN A 108 -6.50 -8.58 -15.97
C ASN A 108 -6.92 -7.81 -14.72
N GLU A 109 -7.89 -6.94 -14.95
CA GLU A 109 -8.93 -6.46 -14.04
C GLU A 109 -9.19 -7.38 -12.83
N THR A 110 -8.43 -7.25 -11.76
CA THR A 110 -8.79 -7.51 -10.34
C THR A 110 -7.54 -7.41 -9.45
N PRO A 111 -6.76 -6.31 -9.47
CA PRO A 111 -5.56 -6.23 -8.62
C PRO A 111 -5.83 -6.56 -7.15
N TRP A 112 -7.02 -6.21 -6.65
CA TRP A 112 -7.39 -6.38 -5.25
C TRP A 112 -7.44 -7.84 -4.78
N LYS A 113 -7.98 -8.78 -5.57
CA LYS A 113 -8.04 -10.19 -5.18
C LYS A 113 -6.63 -10.75 -5.02
N THR A 114 -5.72 -10.35 -5.91
CA THR A 114 -4.30 -10.70 -5.83
C THR A 114 -3.61 -10.08 -4.63
N CYS A 115 -3.96 -8.86 -4.21
CA CYS A 115 -3.44 -8.29 -2.96
C CYS A 115 -3.82 -9.17 -1.76
N THR A 116 -5.08 -9.63 -1.71
CA THR A 116 -5.62 -10.39 -0.58
C THR A 116 -5.10 -11.82 -0.48
N THR A 117 -4.55 -12.40 -1.55
CA THR A 117 -3.93 -13.75 -1.44
C THR A 117 -2.74 -13.77 -0.49
N CYS A 118 -2.05 -12.63 -0.34
CA CYS A 118 -0.92 -12.48 0.56
C CYS A 118 -1.22 -11.58 1.77
N HIS A 119 -1.95 -10.47 1.62
CA HIS A 119 -2.10 -9.45 2.67
C HIS A 119 -3.31 -9.62 3.61
N TRP A 120 -4.04 -10.73 3.51
CA TRP A 120 -5.30 -10.91 4.24
C TRP A 120 -5.19 -11.80 5.48
N ASP A 121 -4.44 -12.90 5.39
CA ASP A 121 -4.34 -13.90 6.44
C ASP A 121 -2.92 -13.97 7.04
N GLU A 122 -2.85 -14.08 8.37
CA GLU A 122 -1.57 -14.28 9.10
C GLU A 122 -0.88 -15.59 8.74
N ALA A 123 -1.64 -16.56 8.21
CA ALA A 123 -1.18 -17.90 7.88
C ALA A 123 -0.13 -17.92 6.77
N ALA A 124 -0.08 -16.90 5.91
CA ALA A 124 1.03 -16.71 4.99
C ALA A 124 2.22 -16.12 5.78
N GLN A 125 3.23 -16.94 6.08
CA GLN A 125 4.45 -16.50 6.79
C GLN A 125 5.03 -15.24 6.13
N GLY A 126 5.15 -14.17 6.91
CA GLY A 126 5.65 -12.86 6.45
C GLY A 126 4.58 -11.91 5.90
N SER A 127 3.30 -12.29 5.95
CA SER A 127 2.19 -11.40 5.58
C SER A 127 2.05 -10.21 6.53
N LEU A 128 1.88 -9.02 5.95
CA LEU A 128 1.33 -7.87 6.66
C LEU A 128 -0.19 -7.97 6.60
N THR A 129 -0.83 -8.47 7.65
CA THR A 129 -2.30 -8.50 7.75
C THR A 129 -2.88 -7.09 7.81
N VAL A 130 -3.49 -6.65 6.71
CA VAL A 130 -4.03 -5.29 6.62
C VAL A 130 -5.36 -5.12 7.34
N ASN A 131 -6.07 -6.22 7.60
CA ASN A 131 -7.42 -6.25 8.18
C ASN A 131 -7.50 -5.92 9.67
N LYS A 132 -6.36 -5.90 10.38
CA LYS A 132 -6.31 -5.63 11.82
C LYS A 132 -6.41 -4.15 12.19
N SER A 133 -6.22 -3.24 11.24
CA SER A 133 -6.31 -1.82 11.54
C SER A 133 -7.78 -1.37 11.51
N THR A 134 -8.19 -0.55 12.48
CA THR A 134 -9.54 0.02 12.53
C THR A 134 -9.85 0.83 11.27
N GLY A 135 -8.84 1.48 10.69
CA GLY A 135 -8.94 2.17 9.41
C GLY A 135 -9.36 1.25 8.26
N HIS A 136 -8.61 0.17 7.99
CA HIS A 136 -8.99 -0.78 6.94
C HIS A 136 -10.28 -1.53 7.28
N ALA A 137 -10.50 -1.90 8.55
CA ALA A 137 -11.74 -2.55 8.99
C ALA A 137 -12.96 -1.71 8.60
N ARG A 138 -12.96 -0.40 8.91
CA ARG A 138 -14.07 0.47 8.52
C ARG A 138 -14.18 0.60 7.00
N HIS A 139 -13.10 0.99 6.33
CA HIS A 139 -13.15 1.40 4.92
C HIS A 139 -13.27 0.22 3.94
N VAL A 140 -12.46 -0.83 4.13
CA VAL A 140 -12.41 -1.98 3.21
C VAL A 140 -13.49 -3.00 3.55
N PHE A 141 -13.74 -3.28 4.84
CA PHE A 141 -14.69 -4.33 5.23
C PHE A 141 -16.12 -3.83 5.38
N MET A 142 -16.33 -2.70 6.07
CA MET A 142 -17.69 -2.19 6.30
C MET A 142 -18.18 -1.39 5.10
N GLU A 143 -17.40 -0.43 4.62
CA GLU A 143 -17.78 0.44 3.48
C GLU A 143 -17.47 -0.17 2.10
N LYS A 144 -16.89 -1.38 2.05
CA LYS A 144 -16.61 -2.12 0.80
C LYS A 144 -15.74 -1.38 -0.21
N LEU A 145 -14.84 -0.50 0.26
CA LEU A 145 -13.89 0.18 -0.62
C LEU A 145 -12.78 -0.77 -1.10
N HIS A 146 -12.33 -0.57 -2.33
CA HIS A 146 -11.22 -1.32 -2.91
C HIS A 146 -9.88 -0.71 -2.52
N CYS A 147 -8.82 -1.52 -2.52
CA CYS A 147 -7.46 -1.06 -2.18
C CYS A 147 -7.02 0.15 -3.03
N LYS A 148 -7.35 0.16 -4.32
CA LYS A 148 -7.05 1.23 -5.28
C LYS A 148 -7.81 2.54 -5.03
N ASP A 149 -8.88 2.48 -4.24
CA ASP A 149 -9.66 3.67 -3.89
C ASP A 149 -8.92 4.51 -2.85
N CYS A 150 -7.85 3.98 -2.25
CA CYS A 150 -6.94 4.72 -1.38
C CYS A 150 -5.48 4.67 -1.85
N HIS A 151 -4.99 3.50 -2.24
CA HIS A 151 -3.62 3.31 -2.73
C HIS A 151 -3.50 3.68 -4.22
N ASP A 152 -2.37 4.29 -4.59
CA ASP A 152 -2.14 4.73 -5.96
C ASP A 152 -2.33 3.62 -7.01
N ARG A 153 -2.80 4.00 -8.20
CA ARG A 153 -3.10 3.08 -9.31
C ARG A 153 -1.83 2.48 -9.92
N LYS A 154 -0.67 3.11 -9.72
CA LYS A 154 0.64 2.50 -9.96
C LYS A 154 0.99 1.68 -8.72
N VAL A 155 0.57 0.42 -8.72
CA VAL A 155 0.82 -0.55 -7.63
C VAL A 155 2.30 -0.65 -7.20
N HIS A 156 3.23 -0.24 -8.07
CA HIS A 156 4.66 -0.15 -7.79
C HIS A 156 5.03 1.01 -6.82
N SER A 157 4.10 1.90 -6.49
CA SER A 157 4.19 2.91 -5.43
C SER A 157 2.94 2.81 -4.53
N PHE A 158 2.85 1.75 -3.72
CA PHE A 158 1.67 1.41 -2.92
C PHE A 158 1.48 2.29 -1.67
N ARG A 159 1.44 3.62 -1.84
CA ARG A 159 1.15 4.57 -0.77
C ARG A 159 -0.17 5.28 -1.05
N PRO A 160 -1.04 5.43 -0.04
CA PRO A 160 -2.20 6.29 -0.17
C PRO A 160 -1.77 7.76 -0.14
N GLU A 161 -2.27 8.52 -1.10
CA GLU A 161 -2.07 9.96 -1.20
C GLU A 161 -3.05 10.70 -0.26
N LYS A 162 -2.70 11.92 0.16
CA LYS A 162 -3.55 12.74 1.06
C LYS A 162 -4.91 13.00 0.42
N GLU A 163 -4.89 13.20 -0.89
CA GLU A 163 -6.01 13.47 -1.79
C GLU A 163 -7.01 12.31 -1.78
N ALA A 164 -6.55 11.07 -1.53
CA ALA A 164 -7.42 9.91 -1.51
C ALA A 164 -8.46 9.99 -0.38
N CYS A 165 -8.07 10.48 0.79
CA CYS A 165 -8.97 10.69 1.92
C CYS A 165 -9.99 11.81 1.61
N LEU A 166 -9.53 12.89 1.00
CA LEU A 166 -10.33 14.10 0.71
C LEU A 166 -11.39 13.88 -0.36
N ARG A 167 -11.30 12.82 -1.18
CA ARG A 167 -12.37 12.45 -2.13
C ARG A 167 -13.72 12.23 -1.44
N CYS A 168 -13.69 11.62 -0.25
CA CYS A 168 -14.88 11.38 0.56
C CYS A 168 -14.98 12.33 1.77
N HIS A 169 -13.85 12.68 2.39
CA HIS A 169 -13.80 13.51 3.59
C HIS A 169 -13.46 14.98 3.29
N LYS A 170 -14.25 15.63 2.42
CA LYS A 170 -13.98 16.97 1.90
C LYS A 170 -13.85 18.05 3.00
N ASP A 171 -14.65 17.92 4.05
CA ASP A 171 -14.70 18.91 5.14
C ASP A 171 -13.72 18.62 6.29
N TRP A 172 -12.95 17.52 6.19
CA TRP A 172 -12.06 17.08 7.25
C TRP A 172 -10.63 17.55 7.01
N GLN A 173 -10.46 18.86 7.01
CA GLN A 173 -9.14 19.50 6.94
C GLN A 173 -8.57 19.71 8.34
N ILE A 174 -7.24 19.59 8.47
CA ILE A 174 -6.56 19.87 9.72
C ILE A 174 -6.33 21.38 9.77
N HIS A 175 -6.97 22.05 10.73
CA HIS A 175 -6.73 23.47 10.96
C HIS A 175 -5.47 23.64 11.81
N GLY A 176 -4.73 24.73 11.61
CA GLY A 176 -3.60 25.15 12.46
C GLY A 176 -2.36 25.53 11.67
N VAL A 177 -1.73 26.63 12.05
CA VAL A 177 -0.50 27.14 11.40
C VAL A 177 0.59 26.06 11.42
N GLY A 178 1.03 25.62 10.24
CA GLY A 178 2.07 24.60 10.06
C GLY A 178 1.54 23.16 10.01
N MET A 179 0.22 22.96 10.03
CA MET A 179 -0.42 21.64 9.94
C MET A 179 -1.01 21.36 8.54
N GLU A 180 -0.97 22.33 7.63
CA GLU A 180 -1.64 22.29 6.32
C GLU A 180 -1.10 21.15 5.44
N GLU A 181 0.19 20.81 5.57
CA GLU A 181 0.88 19.77 4.78
C GLU A 181 0.95 18.40 5.46
N ILE A 182 0.31 18.24 6.62
CA ILE A 182 0.36 16.98 7.36
C ILE A 182 -0.63 15.98 6.75
N SER A 183 -0.13 14.80 6.38
CA SER A 183 -0.96 13.68 5.95
C SER A 183 -1.88 13.21 7.07
N CYS A 184 -3.14 12.92 6.76
CA CYS A 184 -4.15 12.36 7.67
C CYS A 184 -3.63 11.12 8.42
N LEU A 185 -2.79 10.32 7.75
CA LEU A 185 -2.22 9.07 8.26
C LEU A 185 -1.20 9.28 9.39
N ARG A 186 -0.71 10.51 9.56
CA ARG A 186 0.10 10.89 10.72
C ARG A 186 -0.73 10.86 11.99
N CYS A 187 -2.04 11.05 11.95
CA CYS A 187 -2.92 10.95 13.12
C CYS A 187 -3.75 9.67 13.09
N HIS A 188 -4.25 9.29 11.92
CA HIS A 188 -5.14 8.14 11.70
C HIS A 188 -4.40 7.01 10.95
N PRO A 189 -3.57 6.20 11.61
CA PRO A 189 -2.81 5.16 10.93
C PRO A 189 -3.70 3.99 10.49
N PHE A 190 -3.41 3.46 9.30
CA PHE A 190 -4.02 2.23 8.76
C PHE A 190 -3.08 1.02 8.90
N SER A 191 -2.03 1.17 9.71
CA SER A 191 -0.96 0.18 9.93
C SER A 191 -1.46 -1.04 10.73
N PRO A 192 -0.90 -2.25 10.52
CA PRO A 192 -1.32 -3.50 11.17
C PRO A 192 -1.12 -3.57 12.69
N ARG A 193 -0.53 -2.55 13.33
CA ARG A 193 -0.47 -2.52 14.80
C ARG A 193 -1.89 -2.37 15.34
N LYS A 194 -2.30 -3.29 16.22
CA LYS A 194 -3.61 -3.31 16.88
C LYS A 194 -3.93 -1.90 17.38
N GLN A 195 -4.86 -1.23 16.72
CA GLN A 195 -5.26 0.12 17.08
C GLN A 195 -6.70 0.06 17.58
N GLU A 196 -6.86 0.25 18.88
CA GLU A 196 -8.16 0.10 19.55
C GLU A 196 -9.12 1.26 19.22
N ALA A 197 -8.61 2.46 18.95
CA ALA A 197 -9.42 3.63 18.62
C ALA A 197 -8.88 4.41 17.40
N PHE A 198 -9.79 4.83 16.51
CA PHE A 198 -9.45 5.65 15.35
C PHE A 198 -9.15 7.11 15.72
N ILE A 199 -9.68 7.58 16.86
CA ILE A 199 -9.36 8.90 17.42
C ILE A 199 -7.97 8.83 18.07
N PRO A 200 -7.03 9.73 17.71
CA PRO A 200 -5.67 9.72 18.25
C PRO A 200 -5.66 9.92 19.77
N ASP A 201 -4.85 9.14 20.48
CA ASP A 201 -4.62 9.33 21.90
C ASP A 201 -3.63 10.48 22.20
N ARG A 202 -3.46 10.78 23.49
CA ARG A 202 -2.51 11.79 23.98
C ARG A 202 -1.08 11.60 23.44
N GLU A 203 -0.57 10.36 23.42
CA GLU A 203 0.80 10.11 22.98
C GLU A 203 0.99 10.37 21.49
N ARG A 204 -0.02 10.10 20.67
CA ARG A 204 0.03 10.42 19.24
C ARG A 204 0.14 11.92 19.01
N CYS A 205 -0.63 12.73 19.72
CA CYS A 205 -0.52 14.19 19.68
C CYS A 205 0.88 14.65 20.14
N LEU A 206 1.37 14.09 21.25
CA LEU A 206 2.66 14.45 21.82
C LEU A 206 3.86 13.99 21.01
N SER A 207 3.71 13.03 20.10
CA SER A 207 4.79 12.63 19.18
C SER A 207 5.37 13.79 18.37
N CYS A 208 4.56 14.84 18.15
CA CYS A 208 5.00 16.09 17.54
C CYS A 208 4.96 17.25 18.55
N HIS A 209 3.86 17.41 19.31
CA HIS A 209 3.64 18.58 20.15
C HIS A 209 4.50 18.67 21.41
N ARG A 210 5.11 17.56 21.87
CA ARG A 210 5.91 17.56 23.12
C ARG A 210 7.05 18.58 23.11
N LYS A 211 7.67 18.82 21.95
CA LYS A 211 8.77 19.78 21.77
C LYS A 211 8.43 20.95 20.85
N SER A 212 7.47 20.79 19.94
CA SER A 212 7.11 21.84 18.98
C SER A 212 6.11 22.86 19.52
N SER A 213 5.35 22.50 20.57
CA SER A 213 4.44 23.43 21.22
C SER A 213 5.21 24.45 22.06
N LYS A 214 4.80 25.72 21.99
CA LYS A 214 5.25 26.76 22.95
C LYS A 214 4.72 26.53 24.37
N THR A 215 3.79 25.58 24.54
CA THR A 215 3.18 25.23 25.83
C THR A 215 3.78 23.93 26.36
N GLY A 216 4.16 23.92 27.65
CA GLY A 216 4.60 22.69 28.33
C GLY A 216 3.44 21.79 28.72
N PHE A 217 3.70 20.49 28.83
CA PHE A 217 2.72 19.46 29.23
C PHE A 217 3.20 18.73 30.50
N PRO A 218 3.14 19.37 31.68
CA PRO A 218 3.53 18.75 32.94
C PRO A 218 2.57 17.61 33.32
N ASP A 219 3.09 16.58 33.98
CA ASP A 219 2.30 15.41 34.38
C ASP A 219 1.46 15.65 35.66
N ARG A 220 1.79 16.69 36.43
CA ARG A 220 1.18 17.02 37.72
C ARG A 220 0.27 18.25 37.64
N VAL A 221 -0.64 18.26 36.66
CA VAL A 221 -1.72 19.26 36.56
C VAL A 221 -3.07 18.56 36.42
N PRO A 222 -4.19 19.20 36.82
CA PRO A 222 -5.50 18.55 36.82
C PRO A 222 -5.92 17.97 35.47
N MET A 223 -5.53 18.63 34.38
CA MET A 223 -5.87 18.22 33.01
C MET A 223 -4.85 17.25 32.39
N ALA A 224 -3.78 16.86 33.09
CA ALA A 224 -2.69 16.05 32.53
C ALA A 224 -3.14 14.64 32.08
N ARG A 225 -4.19 14.12 32.72
CA ARG A 225 -4.76 12.78 32.45
C ARG A 225 -5.83 12.77 31.35
N LEU A 226 -6.23 13.93 30.85
CA LEU A 226 -7.21 14.02 29.77
C LEU A 226 -6.53 13.80 28.42
N ASN A 227 -7.28 13.24 27.48
CA ASN A 227 -6.86 13.24 26.08
C ASN A 227 -7.00 14.63 25.48
N CYS A 228 -6.08 15.00 24.58
CA CYS A 228 -6.07 16.31 23.94
C CYS A 228 -7.39 16.60 23.20
N TYR A 229 -8.01 15.58 22.60
CA TYR A 229 -9.24 15.71 21.82
C TYR A 229 -10.47 16.06 22.66
N GLU A 230 -10.40 15.99 24.00
CA GLU A 230 -11.53 16.38 24.85
C GLU A 230 -11.82 17.87 24.73
N CYS A 231 -10.78 18.68 24.52
CA CYS A 231 -10.86 20.13 24.38
C CYS A 231 -10.47 20.62 22.98
N HIS A 232 -9.46 19.99 22.36
CA HIS A 232 -8.99 20.38 21.03
C HIS A 232 -9.74 19.60 19.94
N LYS A 233 -10.24 20.28 18.90
CA LYS A 233 -10.90 19.64 17.75
C LYS A 233 -10.12 19.97 16.47
N PRO A 234 -9.09 19.19 16.09
CA PRO A 234 -8.20 19.53 14.97
C PRO A 234 -8.90 19.74 13.62
N HIS A 235 -10.02 19.06 13.39
CA HIS A 235 -10.79 19.18 12.15
C HIS A 235 -11.84 20.30 12.16
N ALA A 236 -12.05 20.98 13.29
CA ALA A 236 -13.07 22.01 13.42
C ALA A 236 -12.52 23.28 14.09
N ARG A 237 -12.07 23.16 15.34
CA ARG A 237 -11.53 24.27 16.13
C ARG A 237 -10.43 23.78 17.06
N ILE A 238 -9.21 24.28 16.85
CA ILE A 238 -8.09 23.94 17.73
C ILE A 238 -8.23 24.64 19.09
N LYS A 239 -8.55 25.94 19.10
CA LYS A 239 -8.60 26.70 20.35
C LYS A 239 -9.87 26.32 21.13
N PRO A 240 -9.77 25.78 22.36
CA PRO A 240 -10.95 25.45 23.15
C PRO A 240 -11.74 26.71 23.53
N SER A 241 -13.06 26.57 23.71
CA SER A 241 -13.91 27.59 24.32
C SER A 241 -14.26 27.22 25.76
N ASP A 242 -14.92 28.15 26.46
CA ASP A 242 -15.40 27.90 27.82
C ASP A 242 -16.35 26.69 27.89
N ASP A 243 -17.13 26.43 26.83
CA ASP A 243 -18.03 25.27 26.76
C ASP A 243 -17.27 23.94 26.87
N ASP A 244 -16.04 23.85 26.33
CA ASP A 244 -15.20 22.65 26.46
C ASP A 244 -14.83 22.39 27.93
N CYS A 245 -14.66 23.45 28.74
CA CYS A 245 -14.43 23.35 30.18
C CYS A 245 -15.70 22.92 30.92
N LEU A 246 -16.84 23.50 30.52
CA LEU A 246 -18.14 23.29 31.17
C LEU A 246 -18.68 21.86 30.95
N ARG A 247 -18.15 21.09 30.00
CA ARG A 247 -18.46 19.65 29.84
C ARG A 247 -18.19 18.83 31.09
N CYS A 248 -17.16 19.20 31.85
CA CYS A 248 -16.80 18.54 33.11
C CYS A 248 -17.00 19.46 34.32
N HIS A 249 -16.77 20.76 34.16
CA HIS A 249 -16.98 21.77 35.20
C HIS A 249 -18.39 22.35 35.10
N THR A 250 -19.40 21.60 35.54
CA THR A 250 -20.79 22.05 35.45
C THR A 250 -21.00 23.35 36.24
N ARG A 251 -22.02 24.11 35.83
CA ARG A 251 -22.31 25.42 36.44
C ARG A 251 -22.61 25.28 37.93
N GLU A 252 -23.32 24.22 38.31
CA GLU A 252 -23.67 23.90 39.69
C GLU A 252 -22.41 23.72 40.54
N VAL A 253 -21.41 22.99 40.02
CA VAL A 253 -20.13 22.77 40.72
C VAL A 253 -19.33 24.07 40.84
N LEU A 254 -19.33 24.90 39.81
CA LEU A 254 -18.59 26.18 39.82
C LEU A 254 -19.18 27.16 40.84
N LEU A 255 -20.51 27.22 40.95
CA LEU A 255 -21.23 28.10 41.88
C LEU A 255 -21.00 27.74 43.36
N LEU A 256 -20.52 26.54 43.68
CA LEU A 256 -20.14 26.17 45.05
C LEU A 256 -18.95 26.97 45.58
N LYS A 257 -18.19 27.66 44.72
CA LYS A 257 -17.07 28.51 45.12
C LYS A 257 -17.37 29.98 44.77
N PRO A 258 -17.35 30.90 45.74
CA PRO A 258 -17.69 32.32 45.53
C PRO A 258 -16.69 33.07 44.61
N VAL A 259 -15.57 32.44 44.27
CA VAL A 259 -14.58 32.98 43.32
C VAL A 259 -15.09 32.97 41.88
N HIS A 260 -16.00 32.05 41.52
CA HIS A 260 -16.57 31.98 40.18
C HIS A 260 -17.79 32.90 40.07
N ARG A 261 -17.56 34.14 39.65
CA ARG A 261 -18.63 35.15 39.43
C ARG A 261 -19.20 35.15 38.00
N SER A 262 -18.57 34.41 37.09
CA SER A 262 -18.94 34.30 35.68
C SER A 262 -18.61 32.89 35.17
N THR A 263 -19.42 32.36 34.27
CA THR A 263 -19.20 31.07 33.59
C THR A 263 -18.56 31.26 32.21
N ARG A 264 -17.84 32.37 32.00
CA ARG A 264 -17.14 32.72 30.75
C ARG A 264 -15.72 33.19 31.06
N HIS A 265 -14.86 33.12 30.05
CA HIS A 265 -13.45 33.50 30.09
C HIS A 265 -12.64 32.69 31.12
N CYS A 266 -12.85 31.37 31.17
CA CYS A 266 -12.19 30.48 32.12
C CYS A 266 -10.65 30.62 32.06
N ALA A 267 -10.11 30.76 30.85
CA ALA A 267 -8.68 30.87 30.59
C ALA A 267 -8.02 32.15 31.13
N ALA A 268 -8.78 33.17 31.53
CA ALA A 268 -8.25 34.38 32.14
C ALA A 268 -7.67 34.13 33.55
N CYS A 269 -8.26 33.19 34.29
CA CYS A 269 -7.80 32.79 35.63
C CYS A 269 -7.20 31.38 35.64
N HIS A 270 -7.71 30.47 34.81
CA HIS A 270 -7.28 29.08 34.72
C HIS A 270 -6.49 28.84 33.43
N VAL A 271 -5.17 29.02 33.49
CA VAL A 271 -4.37 28.86 32.27
C VAL A 271 -4.25 27.37 31.89
N PRO A 272 -4.73 26.95 30.71
CA PRO A 272 -4.70 25.56 30.29
C PRO A 272 -3.27 24.98 30.29
N HIS A 273 -3.17 23.67 30.52
CA HIS A 273 -1.92 22.89 30.60
C HIS A 273 -0.96 23.22 31.75
N ARG A 274 -1.07 24.39 32.40
CA ARG A 274 -0.14 24.82 33.46
C ARG A 274 -0.80 25.18 34.79
N TRP A 275 -2.13 25.25 34.82
CA TRP A 275 -2.82 25.61 36.05
C TRP A 275 -2.61 24.56 37.13
N ILE A 276 -2.18 25.03 38.29
CA ILE A 276 -2.11 24.27 39.53
C ILE A 276 -3.03 24.97 40.52
N SER A 277 -3.86 24.21 41.24
CA SER A 277 -4.52 24.79 42.41
C SER A 277 -3.41 25.08 43.41
N ALA A 278 -3.23 26.33 43.82
CA ALA A 278 -2.38 26.62 44.97
C ALA A 278 -2.93 25.79 46.14
N SER A 279 -2.15 24.81 46.59
CA SER A 279 -2.44 24.09 47.83
C SER A 279 -2.51 25.14 48.93
N ARG A 280 -3.66 25.24 49.58
CA ARG A 280 -3.68 25.68 50.96
C ARG A 280 -3.09 24.56 51.82
#